data_AF-A0AAV8WEV4-F1
#
_entry.id   AF-A0AAV8WEV4-F1
#
_cell.length_a   1.000
_cell.length_b   1.000
_cell.length_c   1.000
_cell.angle_alpha   90.00
_cell.angle_beta   90.00
_cell.angle_gamma   90.00
#
_symmetry.space_group_name_H-M   'P 1'
#
loop_
_entity.id
_entity.type
_entity.pdbx_description
1 polymer ?
#
loop_
_entity_poly.entity_id
_entity_poly.type
_entity_poly.pdbx_seq_one_letter_code
_entity_poly.pdbx_strand_id
1 'polypeptide(L)'
;MIIWFAAQCIAPLGMESGSIPDEDITASSSFEHGNVGPHHSRVRNEINGGAWCPQAQATPETKEWLEINLRAVHMITATETQGRFGNGQGVEFAEGYMLEYWRPRLNKWIRYRSRVTGELLNGNINTYLESKTALDPPIWASKVRFLPYSSHKRTVCMRVEVYGCKWTDGIVSYSMPQGDKRGTNWEFYDTIYDGHWDGEKLKYGLGQLTDGQVAPDDFKLAFHQDNVQGWVGWKNDTRENKPIEIDFEFDKVREFSSVNIYCNNQFTKEVAVFSEAKVLFSVGGKRYKGEPITFDYIEDRIFETPRNVSIKLHHRVGRFVKLQLHFAARWILLSEITFDSTPVNGNVTEEEEEAEDAALQKDQIATPGIDNNKNVVSAVNPSSGLGQYLGIIVGILSVLVVLMVAVVLYVVIQQRRYKSSPRPSQVPDKAALYREPSLGRLPGSSDYADVRDPEYAVPLQQQQTQRAPPPLHNFFPKPPPVPPPPERYYAATEICNTGFIPPPPPISTPPPVRLGRQPRYVATARTYVGP
;
A
#
# COMPACT_ATOMS: atom_id res chain seq x y z
N MET A 1 -31.59 5.32 8.41
CA MET A 1 -31.25 3.88 8.34
C MET A 1 -31.05 3.52 6.88
N ILE A 2 -29.82 3.55 6.38
CA ILE A 2 -29.43 2.95 5.10
C ILE A 2 -28.13 2.20 5.38
N ILE A 3 -28.28 0.97 5.86
CA ILE A 3 -27.21 -0.03 5.91
C ILE A 3 -27.65 -1.12 4.94
N TRP A 4 -27.37 -0.91 3.66
CA TRP A 4 -27.46 -1.96 2.66
C TRP A 4 -26.07 -2.54 2.49
N PHE A 5 -25.84 -3.70 3.12
CA PHE A 5 -24.72 -4.63 2.94
C PHE A 5 -23.55 -4.14 2.07
N ALA A 6 -22.73 -3.23 2.63
CA ALA A 6 -21.30 -3.44 2.53
C ALA A 6 -21.03 -4.74 3.32
N ALA A 7 -20.95 -5.87 2.62
CA ALA A 7 -20.44 -7.09 3.22
C ALA A 7 -19.07 -6.75 3.79
N GLN A 8 -18.93 -6.84 5.12
CA GLN A 8 -17.73 -6.38 5.81
C GLN A 8 -16.52 -7.05 5.15
N CYS A 9 -15.59 -6.26 4.61
CA CYS A 9 -14.53 -6.71 3.68
C CYS A 9 -13.42 -7.48 4.44
N ILE A 10 -13.82 -8.54 5.12
CA ILE A 10 -13.06 -9.35 6.07
C ILE A 10 -13.46 -10.83 5.94
N ALA A 11 -14.09 -11.22 4.83
CA ALA A 11 -14.50 -12.58 4.53
C ALA A 11 -13.30 -13.40 4.01
N PRO A 12 -13.21 -14.71 4.31
CA PRO A 12 -12.16 -15.56 3.75
C PRO A 12 -12.32 -15.65 2.22
N LEU A 13 -11.21 -15.55 1.48
CA LEU A 13 -11.22 -15.59 0.02
C LEU A 13 -11.22 -17.02 -0.54
N GLY A 14 -10.89 -18.01 0.29
CA GLY A 14 -11.28 -19.40 0.06
C GLY A 14 -10.14 -20.41 -0.03
N MET A 15 -9.06 -20.21 0.75
CA MET A 15 -8.05 -21.25 0.95
C MET A 15 -8.66 -22.44 1.70
N GLU A 16 -9.36 -22.21 2.81
CA GLU A 16 -10.03 -23.26 3.58
C GLU A 16 -11.17 -23.93 2.78
N SER A 17 -12.03 -23.11 2.17
CA SER A 17 -13.26 -23.60 1.51
C SER A 17 -13.02 -24.33 0.18
N GLY A 18 -11.81 -24.27 -0.37
CA GLY A 18 -11.52 -24.77 -1.72
C GLY A 18 -12.01 -23.87 -2.86
N SER A 19 -12.54 -22.68 -2.57
CA SER A 19 -13.01 -21.74 -3.61
C SER A 19 -11.86 -21.18 -4.45
N ILE A 20 -10.66 -21.07 -3.86
CA ILE A 20 -9.41 -20.91 -4.59
C ILE A 20 -8.95 -22.33 -4.98
N PRO A 21 -8.86 -22.70 -6.26
CA PRO A 21 -8.50 -24.06 -6.69
C PRO A 21 -6.98 -24.30 -6.60
N ASP A 22 -6.56 -25.57 -6.57
CA ASP A 22 -5.15 -25.95 -6.41
C ASP A 22 -4.22 -25.39 -7.50
N GLU A 23 -4.74 -25.17 -8.71
CA GLU A 23 -3.99 -24.58 -9.84
C GLU A 23 -3.59 -23.10 -9.61
N ASP A 24 -4.24 -22.41 -8.67
CA ASP A 24 -3.92 -21.04 -8.27
C ASP A 24 -2.97 -20.96 -7.06
N ILE A 25 -2.53 -22.10 -6.51
CA ILE A 25 -1.66 -22.16 -5.34
C ILE A 25 -0.32 -22.77 -5.75
N THR A 26 0.73 -21.94 -5.80
CA THR A 26 2.07 -22.32 -6.26
C THR A 26 3.14 -21.93 -5.24
N ALA A 27 4.36 -22.45 -5.37
CA ALA A 27 5.46 -22.10 -4.47
C ALA A 27 6.82 -22.07 -5.19
N SER A 28 7.79 -21.42 -4.57
CA SER A 28 9.22 -21.44 -4.96
C SER A 28 9.79 -22.85 -5.03
N SER A 29 9.46 -23.67 -4.04
CA SER A 29 9.91 -25.05 -3.88
C SER A 29 8.96 -25.81 -2.95
N SER A 30 9.20 -27.11 -2.77
CA SER A 30 8.59 -27.91 -1.71
C SER A 30 9.55 -29.02 -1.31
N PHE A 31 9.66 -29.32 -0.01
CA PHE A 31 10.56 -30.38 0.48
C PHE A 31 10.21 -31.74 -0.13
N GLU A 32 8.92 -32.05 -0.23
CA GLU A 32 8.38 -33.19 -0.97
C GLU A 32 7.03 -32.81 -1.58
N HIS A 33 6.97 -32.67 -2.91
CA HIS A 33 5.80 -32.10 -3.60
C HIS A 33 4.48 -32.86 -3.38
N GLY A 34 4.52 -34.18 -3.19
CA GLY A 34 3.32 -34.99 -2.96
C GLY A 34 2.70 -34.80 -1.56
N ASN A 35 3.55 -34.65 -0.54
CA ASN A 35 3.12 -34.62 0.86
C ASN A 35 3.03 -33.20 1.44
N VAL A 36 3.93 -32.30 1.04
CA VAL A 36 4.04 -30.92 1.58
C VAL A 36 4.16 -29.87 0.47
N GLY A 37 3.51 -30.15 -0.68
CA GLY A 37 3.35 -29.22 -1.79
C GLY A 37 2.43 -28.03 -1.47
N PRO A 38 2.38 -27.02 -2.37
CA PRO A 38 1.64 -25.77 -2.14
C PRO A 38 0.15 -25.96 -1.89
N HIS A 39 -0.50 -26.93 -2.55
CA HIS A 39 -1.93 -27.23 -2.39
C HIS A 39 -2.32 -27.70 -0.97
N HIS A 40 -1.36 -28.19 -0.16
CA HIS A 40 -1.58 -28.54 1.25
C HIS A 40 -1.48 -27.32 2.19
N SER A 41 -1.26 -26.10 1.68
CA SER A 41 -1.16 -24.87 2.48
C SER A 41 -2.51 -24.30 2.94
N ARG A 42 -3.62 -25.04 2.83
CA ARG A 42 -4.94 -24.54 3.20
C ARG A 42 -5.11 -24.55 4.72
N VAL A 43 -5.48 -23.42 5.33
CA VAL A 43 -5.72 -23.34 6.78
C VAL A 43 -6.76 -24.36 7.23
N ARG A 44 -6.66 -24.86 8.48
CA ARG A 44 -7.54 -25.85 9.10
C ARG A 44 -7.62 -27.21 8.36
N ASN A 45 -6.81 -27.43 7.33
CA ASN A 45 -6.72 -28.69 6.59
C ASN A 45 -5.50 -29.52 7.04
N GLU A 46 -5.67 -30.82 7.28
CA GLU A 46 -4.61 -31.76 7.70
C GLU A 46 -4.43 -32.92 6.70
N ILE A 47 -4.92 -32.78 5.45
CA ILE A 47 -4.76 -33.80 4.41
C ILE A 47 -3.26 -33.99 4.08
N ASN A 48 -2.86 -35.26 3.93
CA ASN A 48 -1.48 -35.69 3.70
C ASN A 48 -0.48 -35.11 4.72
N GLY A 49 0.53 -34.35 4.28
CA GLY A 49 1.51 -33.74 5.17
C GLY A 49 0.96 -32.56 5.97
N GLY A 50 -0.23 -32.03 5.63
CA GLY A 50 -0.98 -31.05 6.42
C GLY A 50 -0.41 -29.63 6.43
N ALA A 51 0.49 -29.29 5.51
CA ALA A 51 0.98 -27.93 5.26
C ALA A 51 1.82 -27.88 3.97
N TRP A 52 2.09 -26.69 3.45
CA TRP A 52 3.24 -26.48 2.56
C TRP A 52 4.52 -26.35 3.39
N CYS A 53 5.60 -27.00 2.95
CA CYS A 53 6.93 -26.84 3.55
C CYS A 53 7.97 -26.59 2.42
N PRO A 54 8.67 -25.45 2.39
CA PRO A 54 9.72 -25.21 1.41
C PRO A 54 10.88 -26.22 1.52
N GLN A 55 11.59 -26.42 0.42
CA GLN A 55 12.76 -27.29 0.35
C GLN A 55 13.96 -26.70 1.11
N ALA A 56 14.16 -25.38 1.01
CA ALA A 56 15.15 -24.67 1.80
C ALA A 56 14.61 -24.36 3.20
N GLN A 57 15.47 -24.49 4.21
CA GLN A 57 15.18 -24.04 5.57
C GLN A 57 15.03 -22.51 5.59
N ALA A 58 14.04 -22.01 6.32
CA ALA A 58 13.84 -20.57 6.46
C ALA A 58 14.94 -19.93 7.30
N THR A 59 15.25 -18.69 6.95
CA THR A 59 16.19 -17.78 7.59
C THR A 59 15.58 -16.37 7.58
N PRO A 60 16.19 -15.37 8.23
CA PRO A 60 15.68 -14.00 8.16
C PRO A 60 15.62 -13.47 6.71
N GLU A 61 16.56 -13.87 5.87
CA GLU A 61 16.69 -13.50 4.45
C GLU A 61 16.15 -14.58 3.49
N THR A 62 15.04 -15.23 3.84
CA THR A 62 14.45 -16.27 2.96
C THR A 62 14.16 -15.76 1.55
N LYS A 63 14.23 -16.65 0.57
CA LYS A 63 13.74 -16.45 -0.81
C LYS A 63 12.60 -17.40 -1.17
N GLU A 64 12.19 -18.23 -0.23
CA GLU A 64 11.06 -19.14 -0.39
C GLU A 64 9.75 -18.36 -0.30
N TRP A 65 8.77 -18.77 -1.10
CA TRP A 65 7.45 -18.16 -1.14
C TRP A 65 6.36 -19.18 -1.49
N LEU A 66 5.17 -18.93 -0.97
CA LEU A 66 3.91 -19.55 -1.37
C LEU A 66 3.04 -18.46 -2.03
N GLU A 67 2.69 -18.62 -3.30
CA GLU A 67 1.90 -17.69 -4.10
C GLU A 67 0.45 -18.18 -4.25
N ILE A 68 -0.49 -17.26 -3.99
CA ILE A 68 -1.93 -17.44 -4.20
C ILE A 68 -2.36 -16.49 -5.32
N ASN A 69 -2.98 -17.02 -6.37
CA ASN A 69 -3.59 -16.26 -7.45
C ASN A 69 -5.10 -16.09 -7.21
N LEU A 70 -5.56 -14.85 -7.07
CA LEU A 70 -6.96 -14.52 -6.82
C LEU A 70 -7.77 -14.29 -8.12
N ARG A 71 -7.11 -14.43 -9.30
CA ARG A 71 -7.62 -14.20 -10.68
C ARG A 71 -8.13 -12.78 -11.00
N ALA A 72 -8.58 -12.03 -10.00
CA ALA A 72 -9.03 -10.65 -10.07
C ALA A 72 -8.44 -9.84 -8.92
N VAL A 73 -8.45 -8.51 -9.02
CA VAL A 73 -8.04 -7.65 -7.91
C VAL A 73 -9.05 -7.74 -6.76
N HIS A 74 -8.54 -7.99 -5.57
CA HIS A 74 -9.26 -7.97 -4.30
C HIS A 74 -8.64 -6.90 -3.40
N MET A 75 -9.47 -6.29 -2.54
CA MET A 75 -8.97 -5.54 -1.38
C MET A 75 -8.76 -6.56 -0.25
N ILE A 76 -7.53 -6.66 0.23
CA ILE A 76 -7.08 -7.66 1.19
C ILE A 76 -6.79 -6.95 2.51
N THR A 77 -7.49 -7.38 3.56
CA THR A 77 -7.57 -6.66 4.85
C THR A 77 -7.00 -7.46 6.02
N ALA A 78 -6.84 -8.78 5.86
CA ALA A 78 -6.13 -9.61 6.83
C ALA A 78 -5.55 -10.86 6.16
N THR A 79 -4.52 -11.42 6.79
CA THR A 79 -3.99 -12.75 6.51
C THR A 79 -4.07 -13.61 7.77
N GLU A 80 -4.13 -14.92 7.58
CA GLU A 80 -4.09 -15.89 8.68
C GLU A 80 -3.07 -16.95 8.34
N THR A 81 -2.28 -17.36 9.32
CA THR A 81 -1.29 -18.43 9.18
C THR A 81 -1.51 -19.52 10.23
N GLN A 82 -1.11 -20.75 9.94
CA GLN A 82 -1.15 -21.88 10.86
C GLN A 82 0.05 -22.80 10.58
N GLY A 83 0.61 -23.44 11.60
CA GLY A 83 1.70 -24.40 11.42
C GLY A 83 1.24 -25.76 10.89
N ARG A 84 2.16 -26.71 10.80
CA ARG A 84 1.88 -28.11 10.46
C ARG A 84 1.65 -28.91 11.75
N PHE A 85 0.41 -29.25 12.08
CA PHE A 85 0.11 -30.06 13.27
C PHE A 85 0.25 -31.55 13.02
N GLY A 86 -0.24 -32.07 11.89
CA GLY A 86 0.01 -33.45 11.44
C GLY A 86 -0.41 -34.48 12.49
N ASN A 87 -1.61 -34.35 13.06
CA ASN A 87 -2.12 -35.17 14.16
C ASN A 87 -1.19 -35.22 15.40
N GLY A 88 -0.49 -34.12 15.69
CA GLY A 88 0.43 -33.99 16.82
C GLY A 88 1.85 -34.52 16.57
N GLN A 89 2.14 -34.99 15.35
CA GLN A 89 3.51 -35.35 14.93
C GLN A 89 4.26 -34.19 14.28
N GLY A 90 3.56 -33.15 13.85
CA GLY A 90 4.14 -31.94 13.28
C GLY A 90 4.58 -30.94 14.35
N VAL A 91 5.77 -30.36 14.13
CA VAL A 91 6.45 -29.41 15.02
C VAL A 91 6.88 -28.13 14.29
N GLU A 92 6.61 -28.04 12.99
CA GLU A 92 7.09 -27.00 12.08
C GLU A 92 6.02 -25.92 11.86
N PHE A 93 6.39 -24.68 12.16
CA PHE A 93 5.57 -23.48 11.94
C PHE A 93 6.46 -22.28 11.64
N ALA A 94 5.98 -21.29 10.89
CA ALA A 94 6.67 -20.01 10.72
C ALA A 94 6.38 -19.08 11.90
N GLU A 95 7.42 -18.54 12.56
CA GLU A 95 7.25 -17.60 13.70
C GLU A 95 6.96 -16.17 13.25
N GLY A 96 7.32 -15.85 12.02
CA GLY A 96 6.99 -14.63 11.31
C GLY A 96 6.84 -14.92 9.82
N TYR A 97 6.36 -13.93 9.08
CA TYR A 97 6.34 -13.98 7.62
C TYR A 97 6.38 -12.56 7.05
N MET A 98 6.77 -12.45 5.80
CA MET A 98 6.71 -11.20 5.04
C MET A 98 5.76 -11.43 3.86
N LEU A 99 5.07 -10.37 3.41
CA LEU A 99 4.18 -10.45 2.25
C LEU A 99 4.80 -9.73 1.05
N GLU A 100 4.63 -10.33 -0.12
CA GLU A 100 4.75 -9.64 -1.40
C GLU A 100 3.40 -9.71 -2.13
N TYR A 101 3.06 -8.66 -2.88
CA TYR A 101 1.81 -8.63 -3.65
C TYR A 101 2.01 -8.12 -5.07
N TRP A 102 1.10 -8.49 -5.96
CA TRP A 102 1.12 -8.07 -7.36
C TRP A 102 -0.26 -7.58 -7.81
N ARG A 103 -0.27 -6.36 -8.35
CA ARG A 103 -1.41 -5.73 -9.04
C ARG A 103 -1.02 -5.50 -10.51
N PRO A 104 -1.92 -5.77 -11.49
CA PRO A 104 -1.57 -5.68 -12.91
C PRO A 104 -0.95 -4.34 -13.32
N ARG A 105 -1.42 -3.24 -12.73
CA ARG A 105 -0.97 -1.88 -13.02
C ARG A 105 0.49 -1.59 -12.66
N LEU A 106 0.99 -2.26 -11.62
CA LEU A 106 2.34 -2.08 -11.11
C LEU A 106 3.37 -2.91 -11.89
N ASN A 107 2.92 -4.02 -12.50
CA ASN A 107 3.72 -4.97 -13.26
C ASN A 107 5.02 -5.45 -12.55
N LYS A 108 5.03 -5.42 -11.21
CA LYS A 108 6.14 -5.80 -10.35
C LYS A 108 5.59 -6.33 -9.02
N TRP A 109 6.35 -7.16 -8.33
CA TRP A 109 6.04 -7.54 -6.95
C TRP A 109 6.40 -6.39 -6.02
N ILE A 110 5.52 -6.07 -5.08
CA ILE A 110 5.72 -5.08 -4.03
C ILE A 110 5.87 -5.80 -2.70
N ARG A 111 6.91 -5.47 -1.94
CA ARG A 111 7.02 -5.86 -0.54
C ARG A 111 6.01 -5.07 0.28
N TYR A 112 5.13 -5.76 1.00
CA TYR A 112 4.21 -5.13 1.92
C TYR A 112 4.94 -4.57 3.14
N ARG A 113 4.45 -3.45 3.67
CA ARG A 113 4.92 -2.83 4.89
C ARG A 113 3.72 -2.34 5.71
N SER A 114 3.50 -2.95 6.87
CA SER A 114 2.55 -2.50 7.87
C SER A 114 3.00 -1.15 8.46
N ARG A 115 2.05 -0.29 8.82
CA ARG A 115 2.32 0.94 9.59
C ARG A 115 2.86 0.64 10.99
N VAL A 116 2.44 -0.49 11.58
CA VAL A 116 2.71 -0.86 12.97
C VAL A 116 3.91 -1.80 13.10
N THR A 117 4.00 -2.84 12.25
CA THR A 117 5.04 -3.88 12.38
C THR A 117 6.14 -3.81 11.32
N GLY A 118 6.06 -2.88 10.37
CA GLY A 118 6.97 -2.82 9.23
C GLY A 118 6.76 -3.98 8.25
N GLU A 119 7.84 -4.50 7.65
CA GLU A 119 7.73 -5.59 6.66
C GLU A 119 7.48 -6.97 7.28
N LEU A 120 7.89 -7.18 8.53
CA LEU A 120 7.77 -8.45 9.22
C LEU A 120 6.42 -8.52 9.95
N LEU A 121 5.65 -9.56 9.65
CA LEU A 121 4.39 -9.88 10.30
C LEU A 121 4.58 -11.03 11.28
N ASN A 122 3.92 -10.95 12.42
CA ASN A 122 3.96 -12.01 13.45
C ASN A 122 3.21 -13.24 12.94
N GLY A 123 3.88 -14.39 12.97
CA GLY A 123 3.34 -15.69 12.54
C GLY A 123 2.75 -16.47 13.71
N ASN A 124 3.05 -17.76 13.77
CA ASN A 124 2.52 -18.68 14.77
C ASN A 124 3.51 -18.89 15.93
N ILE A 125 2.97 -19.24 17.09
CA ILE A 125 3.75 -19.63 18.29
C ILE A 125 3.73 -21.15 18.55
N ASN A 126 2.94 -21.90 17.77
CA ASN A 126 2.80 -23.35 17.84
C ASN A 126 2.26 -23.88 16.48
N THR A 127 2.01 -25.18 16.38
CA THR A 127 1.62 -25.83 15.13
C THR A 127 0.11 -25.88 14.83
N TYR A 128 -0.75 -25.57 15.80
CA TYR A 128 -2.19 -25.86 15.74
C TYR A 128 -3.10 -24.63 15.88
N LEU A 129 -2.68 -23.57 16.57
CA LEU A 129 -3.43 -22.31 16.62
C LEU A 129 -3.15 -21.48 15.37
N GLU A 130 -4.24 -21.03 14.75
CA GLU A 130 -4.26 -19.95 13.79
C GLU A 130 -3.70 -18.65 14.39
N SER A 131 -3.05 -17.84 13.54
CA SER A 131 -2.58 -16.50 13.86
C SER A 131 -3.10 -15.57 12.79
N LYS A 132 -4.09 -14.74 13.12
CA LYS A 132 -4.71 -13.78 12.20
C LYS A 132 -4.09 -12.40 12.38
N THR A 133 -3.54 -11.85 11.31
CA THR A 133 -2.90 -10.53 11.24
C THR A 133 -3.77 -9.61 10.38
N ALA A 134 -4.25 -8.51 10.94
CA ALA A 134 -4.86 -7.44 10.14
C ALA A 134 -3.79 -6.70 9.35
N LEU A 135 -4.11 -6.34 8.10
CA LEU A 135 -3.25 -5.53 7.25
C LEU A 135 -3.69 -4.06 7.35
N ASP A 136 -2.85 -3.22 7.94
CA ASP A 136 -2.94 -1.76 7.86
C ASP A 136 -1.64 -1.21 7.24
N PRO A 137 -1.69 -0.63 6.02
CA PRO A 137 -2.90 -0.48 5.19
C PRO A 137 -3.39 -1.82 4.59
N PRO A 138 -4.64 -1.87 4.08
CA PRO A 138 -5.09 -2.94 3.21
C PRO A 138 -4.33 -2.93 1.87
N ILE A 139 -4.40 -4.05 1.13
CA ILE A 139 -3.67 -4.23 -0.13
C ILE A 139 -4.64 -4.51 -1.28
N TRP A 140 -4.55 -3.77 -2.39
CA TRP A 140 -5.20 -4.14 -3.66
C TRP A 140 -4.28 -5.03 -4.50
N ALA A 141 -4.58 -6.32 -4.53
CA ALA A 141 -3.77 -7.31 -5.22
C ALA A 141 -4.62 -8.34 -5.96
N SER A 142 -4.05 -8.89 -7.03
CA SER A 142 -4.58 -10.09 -7.71
C SER A 142 -3.76 -11.34 -7.43
N LYS A 143 -2.56 -11.17 -6.86
CA LYS A 143 -1.73 -12.27 -6.35
C LYS A 143 -1.03 -11.84 -5.06
N VAL A 144 -0.85 -12.78 -4.14
CA VAL A 144 -0.15 -12.58 -2.86
C VAL A 144 0.86 -13.69 -2.66
N ARG A 145 2.02 -13.37 -2.10
CA ARG A 145 3.07 -14.29 -1.68
C ARG A 145 3.32 -14.20 -0.20
N PHE A 146 3.38 -15.36 0.46
CA PHE A 146 3.83 -15.52 1.84
C PHE A 146 5.29 -16.00 1.84
N LEU A 147 6.18 -15.21 2.43
CA LEU A 147 7.60 -15.54 2.60
C LEU A 147 7.85 -15.93 4.07
N PRO A 148 8.13 -17.20 4.39
CA PRO A 148 8.24 -17.67 5.76
C PRO A 148 9.54 -17.19 6.44
N TYR A 149 9.42 -16.54 7.59
CA TYR A 149 10.55 -16.04 8.37
C TYR A 149 10.85 -16.95 9.58
N SER A 150 12.13 -17.12 9.90
CA SER A 150 12.58 -17.54 11.23
C SER A 150 13.93 -16.92 11.57
N SER A 151 14.08 -16.50 12.83
CA SER A 151 15.31 -16.00 13.45
C SER A 151 16.45 -17.03 13.48
N HIS A 152 16.13 -18.32 13.39
CA HIS A 152 17.09 -19.41 13.39
C HIS A 152 16.86 -20.32 12.19
N LYS A 153 17.95 -20.79 11.56
CA LYS A 153 17.85 -21.65 10.39
C LYS A 153 17.18 -22.98 10.74
N ARG A 154 15.93 -23.16 10.32
CA ARG A 154 15.12 -24.36 10.60
C ARG A 154 14.12 -24.66 9.50
N THR A 155 13.63 -25.90 9.49
CA THR A 155 12.46 -26.25 8.67
C THR A 155 11.24 -25.56 9.25
N VAL A 156 10.44 -24.99 8.36
CA VAL A 156 9.17 -24.34 8.65
C VAL A 156 8.13 -24.92 7.71
N CYS A 157 6.88 -24.84 8.10
CA CYS A 157 5.75 -25.18 7.26
C CYS A 157 4.65 -24.15 7.51
N MET A 158 3.85 -23.87 6.49
CA MET A 158 2.74 -22.92 6.57
C MET A 158 1.48 -23.51 5.96
N ARG A 159 0.38 -23.25 6.65
CA ARG A 159 -0.95 -23.10 6.07
C ARG A 159 -1.37 -21.65 6.18
N VAL A 160 -2.21 -21.19 5.26
CA VAL A 160 -2.60 -19.78 5.14
C VAL A 160 -4.06 -19.63 4.71
N GLU A 161 -4.63 -18.48 5.03
CA GLU A 161 -5.88 -17.95 4.46
C GLU A 161 -5.73 -16.43 4.24
N VAL A 162 -6.48 -15.92 3.27
CA VAL A 162 -6.48 -14.51 2.90
C VAL A 162 -7.89 -13.97 3.11
N TYR A 163 -8.03 -12.81 3.73
CA TYR A 163 -9.31 -12.18 4.02
C TYR A 163 -9.47 -10.86 3.29
N GLY A 164 -10.67 -10.57 2.82
CA GLY A 164 -10.96 -9.36 2.08
C GLY A 164 -12.29 -9.40 1.35
N CYS A 165 -12.31 -8.75 0.18
CA CYS A 165 -13.43 -8.73 -0.75
C CYS A 165 -12.94 -8.40 -2.17
N LYS A 166 -13.74 -8.73 -3.19
CA LYS A 166 -13.42 -8.40 -4.58
C LYS A 166 -13.48 -6.89 -4.80
N TRP A 167 -12.50 -6.33 -5.51
CA TRP A 167 -12.45 -4.89 -5.80
C TRP A 167 -13.46 -4.53 -6.89
N THR A 168 -14.49 -3.75 -6.54
CA THR A 168 -15.60 -3.35 -7.43
C THR A 168 -15.52 -1.91 -7.89
N ASP A 169 -14.97 -1.04 -7.05
CA ASP A 169 -14.83 0.42 -7.23
C ASP A 169 -13.98 0.73 -8.46
N GLY A 170 -13.03 -0.18 -8.78
CA GLY A 170 -12.34 -0.21 -10.06
C GLY A 170 -11.25 0.83 -10.24
N ILE A 171 -10.93 1.62 -9.22
CA ILE A 171 -9.77 2.49 -9.23
C ILE A 171 -8.53 1.60 -9.42
N VAL A 172 -7.73 1.91 -10.44
CA VAL A 172 -6.52 1.17 -10.85
C VAL A 172 -5.27 1.86 -10.33
N SER A 173 -5.26 3.19 -10.43
CA SER A 173 -4.27 4.08 -9.83
C SER A 173 -4.78 5.51 -9.81
N TYR A 174 -4.24 6.35 -8.93
CA TYR A 174 -4.32 7.81 -9.06
C TYR A 174 -2.94 8.42 -9.24
N SER A 175 -2.88 9.62 -9.84
CA SER A 175 -1.65 10.39 -10.02
C SER A 175 -1.84 11.84 -9.53
N MET A 176 -0.90 12.37 -8.76
CA MET A 176 -1.03 13.68 -8.11
C MET A 176 0.34 14.26 -7.74
N PRO A 177 0.49 15.58 -7.52
CA PRO A 177 1.66 16.13 -6.85
C PRO A 177 1.88 15.44 -5.49
N GLN A 178 3.13 15.15 -5.13
CA GLN A 178 3.42 14.71 -3.76
C GLN A 178 2.94 15.77 -2.75
N GLY A 179 2.52 15.33 -1.56
CA GLY A 179 2.16 16.21 -0.46
C GLY A 179 3.31 17.07 0.04
N ASP A 180 3.04 17.98 0.97
CA ASP A 180 4.02 18.93 1.49
C ASP A 180 4.26 18.76 3.01
N LYS A 181 5.43 19.21 3.49
CA LYS A 181 5.71 19.32 4.94
C LYS A 181 5.20 20.63 5.53
N ARG A 182 4.63 20.58 6.73
CA ARG A 182 4.22 21.75 7.51
C ARG A 182 5.14 21.96 8.71
N GLY A 183 6.19 22.74 8.50
CA GLY A 183 7.24 22.95 9.49
C GLY A 183 8.13 21.70 9.62
N THR A 184 8.65 21.45 10.83
CA THR A 184 9.55 20.31 11.12
C THR A 184 8.82 19.05 11.58
N ASN A 185 7.53 19.15 11.95
CA ASN A 185 6.84 18.12 12.74
C ASN A 185 5.71 17.41 11.98
N TRP A 186 5.29 17.93 10.83
CA TRP A 186 4.14 17.43 10.07
C TRP A 186 4.54 17.22 8.61
N GLU A 187 4.19 16.06 8.07
CA GLU A 187 4.59 15.56 6.75
C GLU A 187 3.36 14.93 6.10
N PHE A 188 2.59 15.71 5.36
CA PHE A 188 1.32 15.27 4.76
C PHE A 188 1.54 14.52 3.43
N TYR A 189 2.53 13.64 3.42
CA TYR A 189 2.88 12.79 2.27
C TYR A 189 1.94 11.59 2.16
N ASP A 190 1.80 11.07 0.95
CA ASP A 190 1.17 9.76 0.75
C ASP A 190 2.18 8.64 1.09
N THR A 191 2.25 8.32 2.40
CA THR A 191 3.33 7.47 2.96
C THR A 191 3.27 6.00 2.56
N ILE A 192 2.10 5.51 2.15
CA ILE A 192 1.86 4.13 1.73
C ILE A 192 1.69 3.97 0.21
N TYR A 193 1.96 5.03 -0.56
CA TYR A 193 1.76 5.03 -2.00
C TYR A 193 2.66 3.99 -2.71
N ASP A 194 2.04 2.99 -3.34
CA ASP A 194 2.72 1.81 -3.88
C ASP A 194 3.27 1.94 -5.32
N GLY A 195 3.03 3.10 -5.94
CA GLY A 195 3.38 3.39 -7.33
C GLY A 195 4.83 3.80 -7.55
N HIS A 196 5.01 4.93 -8.23
CA HIS A 196 6.29 5.56 -8.48
C HIS A 196 6.19 7.09 -8.34
N TRP A 197 7.25 7.71 -7.82
CA TRP A 197 7.42 9.16 -7.83
C TRP A 197 8.53 9.51 -8.81
N ASP A 198 8.24 10.35 -9.80
CA ASP A 198 9.18 10.76 -10.84
C ASP A 198 9.93 12.07 -10.52
N GLY A 199 9.73 12.62 -9.32
CA GLY A 199 10.23 13.92 -8.89
C GLY A 199 9.17 15.02 -8.93
N GLU A 200 8.12 14.89 -9.76
CA GLU A 200 7.06 15.89 -9.91
C GLU A 200 5.72 15.37 -9.37
N LYS A 201 5.26 14.21 -9.86
CA LYS A 201 3.98 13.61 -9.47
C LYS A 201 4.17 12.14 -9.05
N LEU A 202 3.35 11.72 -8.08
CA LEU A 202 3.04 10.32 -7.82
C LEU A 202 2.27 9.76 -9.01
N LYS A 203 2.62 8.58 -9.49
CA LYS A 203 2.02 7.91 -10.67
C LYS A 203 1.88 6.41 -10.47
N TYR A 204 0.84 5.84 -11.09
CA TYR A 204 0.62 4.40 -11.29
C TYR A 204 0.31 3.55 -10.04
N GLY A 205 0.16 4.16 -8.87
CA GLY A 205 -0.12 3.50 -7.60
C GLY A 205 -1.46 3.86 -6.97
N LEU A 206 -1.70 3.23 -5.82
CA LEU A 206 -2.74 3.54 -4.83
C LEU A 206 -2.05 3.79 -3.48
N GLY A 207 -2.77 4.40 -2.54
CA GLY A 207 -2.24 4.84 -1.26
C GLY A 207 -3.37 5.38 -0.37
N GLN A 208 -3.08 6.37 0.47
CA GLN A 208 -3.99 6.80 1.55
C GLN A 208 -5.34 7.28 1.04
N LEU A 209 -5.40 7.96 -0.11
CA LEU A 209 -6.64 8.55 -0.63
C LEU A 209 -7.70 7.55 -1.11
N THR A 210 -7.42 6.25 -1.05
CA THR A 210 -8.35 5.20 -1.44
C THR A 210 -8.30 4.00 -0.49
N ASP A 211 -7.76 4.15 0.73
CA ASP A 211 -7.55 3.04 1.66
C ASP A 211 -8.76 2.72 2.56
N GLY A 212 -9.83 3.52 2.41
CA GLY A 212 -11.08 3.35 3.14
C GLY A 212 -11.02 3.86 4.58
N GLN A 213 -9.91 4.47 5.02
CA GLN A 213 -9.75 5.02 6.36
C GLN A 213 -9.86 6.55 6.33
N VAL A 214 -10.79 7.09 7.13
CA VAL A 214 -10.92 8.53 7.32
C VAL A 214 -10.06 9.00 8.48
N ALA A 215 -9.33 10.10 8.27
CA ALA A 215 -8.42 10.63 9.26
C ALA A 215 -9.11 11.39 10.42
N PRO A 216 -8.44 11.55 11.59
CA PRO A 216 -9.02 12.20 12.76
C PRO A 216 -9.24 13.70 12.55
N ASP A 217 -10.18 14.27 13.31
CA ASP A 217 -10.58 15.68 13.24
C ASP A 217 -9.41 16.67 13.37
N ASP A 218 -8.51 16.45 14.33
CA ASP A 218 -7.29 17.24 14.47
C ASP A 218 -6.17 16.61 13.65
N PHE A 219 -5.68 17.32 12.62
CA PHE A 219 -4.57 16.84 11.78
C PHE A 219 -3.25 16.64 12.57
N LYS A 220 -3.18 17.18 13.80
CA LYS A 220 -2.05 16.97 14.72
C LYS A 220 -2.13 15.67 15.51
N LEU A 221 -3.26 14.97 15.49
CA LEU A 221 -3.35 13.66 16.10
C LEU A 221 -2.90 12.62 15.07
N ALA A 222 -1.84 11.88 15.41
CA ALA A 222 -1.41 10.74 14.63
C ALA A 222 -2.50 9.64 14.66
N PHE A 223 -2.63 8.91 13.55
CA PHE A 223 -3.62 7.83 13.43
C PHE A 223 -3.30 6.66 14.37
N HIS A 224 -2.01 6.43 14.64
CA HIS A 224 -1.47 5.43 15.56
C HIS A 224 -0.34 6.00 16.43
N GLN A 225 0.14 5.20 17.38
CA GLN A 225 1.24 5.57 18.31
C GLN A 225 2.56 5.91 17.58
N ASP A 226 2.71 5.54 16.31
CA ASP A 226 3.91 5.70 15.48
C ASP A 226 3.89 6.90 14.51
N ASN A 227 3.22 8.00 14.88
CA ASN A 227 3.26 9.30 14.17
C ASN A 227 2.79 9.36 12.70
N VAL A 228 2.21 8.28 12.14
CA VAL A 228 1.67 8.31 10.77
C VAL A 228 0.45 9.23 10.70
N GLN A 229 0.51 10.23 9.83
CA GLN A 229 -0.56 11.17 9.56
C GLN A 229 -1.52 10.60 8.52
N GLY A 230 -2.79 10.43 8.86
CA GLY A 230 -3.84 10.00 7.91
C GLY A 230 -4.23 11.05 6.87
N TRP A 231 -3.59 12.22 6.88
CA TRP A 231 -3.87 13.33 5.99
C TRP A 231 -2.79 13.44 4.91
N VAL A 232 -3.18 13.36 3.64
CA VAL A 232 -2.37 13.81 2.50
C VAL A 232 -2.72 15.28 2.25
N GLY A 233 -1.70 16.12 2.03
CA GLY A 233 -1.89 17.55 2.18
C GLY A 233 -0.95 18.40 1.36
N TRP A 234 -1.49 19.49 0.84
CA TRP A 234 -0.77 20.39 -0.05
C TRP A 234 -0.91 21.83 0.41
N LYS A 235 0.16 22.58 0.22
CA LYS A 235 0.26 24.01 0.51
C LYS A 235 -0.01 24.82 -0.75
N ASN A 236 -0.67 25.96 -0.60
CA ASN A 236 -0.92 26.89 -1.70
C ASN A 236 0.37 27.66 -2.08
N ASP A 237 1.13 28.14 -1.09
CA ASP A 237 2.35 28.94 -1.29
C ASP A 237 3.39 28.30 -2.24
N THR A 238 3.41 26.96 -2.32
CA THR A 238 4.35 26.18 -3.14
C THR A 238 3.89 26.01 -4.60
N ARG A 239 2.68 26.45 -4.95
CA ARG A 239 2.00 26.14 -6.23
C ARG A 239 1.47 27.35 -7.00
N GLU A 240 1.82 28.58 -6.60
CA GLU A 240 1.45 29.82 -7.32
C GLU A 240 -0.08 29.99 -7.53
N ASN A 241 -0.90 29.55 -6.57
CA ASN A 241 -2.37 29.49 -6.68
C ASN A 241 -2.93 28.55 -7.77
N LYS A 242 -2.12 27.63 -8.31
CA LYS A 242 -2.63 26.55 -9.18
C LYS A 242 -3.40 25.51 -8.35
N PRO A 243 -4.52 24.97 -8.85
CA PRO A 243 -5.27 23.93 -8.15
C PRO A 243 -4.46 22.64 -8.00
N ILE A 244 -4.84 21.80 -7.04
CA ILE A 244 -4.33 20.43 -6.93
C ILE A 244 -5.02 19.57 -8.00
N GLU A 245 -4.23 19.01 -8.90
CA GLU A 245 -4.70 18.03 -9.89
C GLU A 245 -4.51 16.60 -9.35
N ILE A 246 -5.59 15.82 -9.34
CA ILE A 246 -5.57 14.38 -9.03
C ILE A 246 -6.23 13.63 -10.19
N ASP A 247 -5.44 12.85 -10.92
CA ASP A 247 -5.84 12.07 -12.10
C ASP A 247 -6.09 10.60 -11.71
N PHE A 248 -7.35 10.17 -11.67
CA PHE A 248 -7.75 8.77 -11.41
C PHE A 248 -7.88 7.97 -12.71
N GLU A 249 -7.31 6.77 -12.74
CA GLU A 249 -7.51 5.76 -13.80
C GLU A 249 -8.40 4.63 -13.26
N PHE A 250 -9.41 4.21 -14.03
CA PHE A 250 -10.29 3.09 -13.73
C PHE A 250 -10.05 1.88 -14.65
N ASP A 251 -10.47 0.70 -14.17
CA ASP A 251 -10.33 -0.60 -14.83
C ASP A 251 -11.13 -0.70 -16.13
N LYS A 252 -12.24 0.02 -16.21
CA LYS A 252 -13.21 0.04 -17.31
C LYS A 252 -13.77 1.44 -17.48
N VAL A 253 -14.42 1.67 -18.63
CA VAL A 253 -15.32 2.81 -18.80
C VAL A 253 -16.50 2.65 -17.84
N ARG A 254 -16.78 3.70 -17.07
CA ARG A 254 -17.75 3.76 -15.99
C ARG A 254 -18.63 5.00 -16.11
N GLU A 255 -19.86 4.87 -15.62
CA GLU A 255 -20.83 5.94 -15.44
C GLU A 255 -20.76 6.41 -13.98
N PHE A 256 -20.52 7.70 -13.76
CA PHE A 256 -20.24 8.25 -12.43
C PHE A 256 -21.44 9.02 -11.85
N SER A 257 -21.94 8.57 -10.70
CA SER A 257 -23.06 9.18 -9.97
C SER A 257 -22.58 10.32 -9.06
N SER A 258 -21.53 10.06 -8.26
CA SER A 258 -20.92 11.06 -7.36
C SER A 258 -19.46 10.75 -7.05
N VAL A 259 -18.69 11.77 -6.67
CA VAL A 259 -17.43 11.63 -5.92
C VAL A 259 -17.64 12.18 -4.51
N ASN A 260 -17.10 11.51 -3.50
CA ASN A 260 -17.10 11.99 -2.12
C ASN A 260 -15.66 12.19 -1.67
N ILE A 261 -15.35 13.39 -1.17
CA ILE A 261 -13.98 13.82 -0.82
C ILE A 261 -13.97 14.17 0.66
N TYR A 262 -13.16 13.48 1.47
CA TYR A 262 -13.05 13.75 2.90
C TYR A 262 -11.94 14.77 3.19
N CYS A 263 -12.35 16.00 3.52
CA CYS A 263 -11.49 17.16 3.71
C CYS A 263 -11.40 17.58 5.18
N ASN A 264 -10.23 18.05 5.64
CA ASN A 264 -10.11 18.73 6.93
C ASN A 264 -10.62 20.18 6.85
N ASN A 265 -11.16 20.73 7.95
CA ASN A 265 -11.67 22.10 8.00
C ASN A 265 -11.18 22.91 9.24
N GLN A 266 -10.00 22.63 9.78
CA GLN A 266 -9.42 23.40 10.90
C GLN A 266 -8.92 24.79 10.43
N PHE A 267 -9.87 25.68 10.12
CA PHE A 267 -9.62 26.98 9.50
C PHE A 267 -8.82 27.94 10.39
N THR A 268 -8.91 27.85 11.73
CA THR A 268 -8.04 28.59 12.66
C THR A 268 -6.58 28.14 12.59
N LYS A 269 -6.29 27.06 11.84
CA LYS A 269 -4.97 26.53 11.54
C LYS A 269 -4.67 26.61 10.04
N GLU A 270 -5.28 27.55 9.31
CA GLU A 270 -5.03 27.79 7.87
C GLU A 270 -5.36 26.59 6.95
N VAL A 271 -6.11 25.59 7.44
CA VAL A 271 -6.58 24.41 6.68
C VAL A 271 -8.06 24.57 6.43
N ALA A 272 -8.50 24.44 5.18
CA ALA A 272 -9.92 24.45 4.85
C ALA A 272 -10.23 23.42 3.75
N VAL A 273 -11.51 23.13 3.61
CA VAL A 273 -12.05 22.54 2.37
C VAL A 273 -11.67 23.43 1.18
N PHE A 274 -11.52 22.83 -0.01
CA PHE A 274 -11.33 23.57 -1.26
C PHE A 274 -12.47 24.58 -1.50
N SER A 275 -12.18 25.67 -2.22
CA SER A 275 -13.17 26.71 -2.57
C SER A 275 -14.02 26.32 -3.77
N GLU A 276 -13.39 25.68 -4.75
CA GLU A 276 -14.02 25.20 -5.99
C GLU A 276 -13.36 23.86 -6.36
N ALA A 277 -14.18 22.90 -6.79
CA ALA A 277 -13.72 21.66 -7.39
C ALA A 277 -14.21 21.56 -8.84
N LYS A 278 -13.31 21.29 -9.77
CA LYS A 278 -13.65 20.96 -11.16
C LYS A 278 -13.39 19.48 -11.43
N VAL A 279 -14.39 18.79 -11.96
CA VAL A 279 -14.31 17.35 -12.31
C VAL A 279 -14.41 17.18 -13.81
N LEU A 280 -13.36 16.62 -14.41
CA LEU A 280 -13.26 16.35 -15.84
C LEU A 280 -13.19 14.84 -16.10
N PHE A 281 -13.75 14.41 -17.23
CA PHE A 281 -13.83 13.01 -17.64
C PHE A 281 -13.13 12.79 -18.97
N SER A 282 -12.55 11.61 -19.14
CA SER A 282 -11.99 11.16 -20.41
C SER A 282 -12.13 9.64 -20.56
N VAL A 283 -12.21 9.15 -21.79
CA VAL A 283 -12.15 7.72 -22.12
C VAL A 283 -10.70 7.27 -22.33
N GLY A 284 -9.88 8.08 -23.02
CA GLY A 284 -8.50 7.75 -23.39
C GLY A 284 -7.41 8.35 -22.48
N GLY A 285 -7.77 9.25 -21.56
CA GLY A 285 -6.87 9.87 -20.57
C GLY A 285 -5.90 10.94 -21.10
N LYS A 286 -5.79 11.10 -22.43
CA LYS A 286 -4.94 12.11 -23.08
C LYS A 286 -5.57 13.50 -23.14
N ARG A 287 -6.85 13.56 -23.50
CA ARG A 287 -7.67 14.78 -23.58
C ARG A 287 -8.82 14.65 -22.60
N TYR A 288 -9.46 15.75 -22.26
CA TYR A 288 -10.63 15.76 -21.39
C TYR A 288 -11.67 16.63 -22.11
N LYS A 289 -12.46 16.01 -23.01
CA LYS A 289 -13.45 16.74 -23.82
C LYS A 289 -14.70 17.11 -23.00
N GLY A 290 -15.30 18.26 -23.35
CA GLY A 290 -16.53 18.78 -22.76
C GLY A 290 -16.33 19.68 -21.54
N GLU A 291 -17.39 20.35 -21.11
CA GLU A 291 -17.33 21.26 -19.95
C GLU A 291 -17.10 20.50 -18.64
N PRO A 292 -16.23 21.02 -17.74
CA PRO A 292 -16.02 20.44 -16.41
C PRO A 292 -17.31 20.52 -15.59
N ILE A 293 -17.52 19.55 -14.69
CA ILE A 293 -18.47 19.73 -13.60
C ILE A 293 -17.78 20.62 -12.56
N THR A 294 -18.19 21.87 -12.49
CA THR A 294 -17.75 22.81 -11.44
C THR A 294 -18.67 22.67 -10.22
N PHE A 295 -18.06 22.66 -9.03
CA PHE A 295 -18.75 22.68 -7.75
C PHE A 295 -18.08 23.71 -6.83
N ASP A 296 -18.81 24.77 -6.50
CA ASP A 296 -18.39 25.78 -5.54
C ASP A 296 -18.75 25.33 -4.11
N TYR A 297 -17.77 25.35 -3.22
CA TYR A 297 -17.97 25.01 -1.80
C TYR A 297 -18.12 26.29 -0.97
N ILE A 298 -19.19 26.35 -0.18
CA ILE A 298 -19.43 27.47 0.74
C ILE A 298 -18.56 27.26 1.99
N GLU A 299 -17.61 28.15 2.23
CA GLU A 299 -16.70 28.09 3.37
C GLU A 299 -17.45 27.98 4.72
N ASP A 300 -17.18 26.89 5.45
CA ASP A 300 -17.65 26.73 6.83
C ASP A 300 -16.61 27.31 7.79
N ARG A 301 -16.92 28.49 8.33
CA ARG A 301 -16.12 29.18 9.36
C ARG A 301 -16.75 29.09 10.76
N ILE A 302 -17.66 28.13 10.96
CA ILE A 302 -18.36 27.90 12.23
C ILE A 302 -17.80 26.66 12.94
N PHE A 303 -17.55 25.60 12.17
CA PHE A 303 -17.17 24.29 12.70
C PHE A 303 -15.84 23.78 12.10
N GLU A 304 -14.88 23.45 12.96
CA GLU A 304 -13.56 22.94 12.55
C GLU A 304 -13.53 21.42 12.26
N THR A 305 -14.66 20.72 12.38
CA THR A 305 -14.72 19.27 12.10
C THR A 305 -14.56 18.98 10.61
N PRO A 306 -13.97 17.84 10.21
CA PRO A 306 -13.84 17.43 8.81
C PRO A 306 -15.18 17.38 8.06
N ARG A 307 -15.10 17.42 6.74
CA ARG A 307 -16.25 17.47 5.83
C ARG A 307 -16.11 16.38 4.77
N ASN A 308 -17.12 15.53 4.65
CA ASN A 308 -17.25 14.62 3.52
C ASN A 308 -18.07 15.32 2.43
N VAL A 309 -17.39 15.91 1.45
CA VAL A 309 -18.00 16.71 0.38
C VAL A 309 -18.43 15.79 -0.76
N SER A 310 -19.74 15.64 -0.96
CA SER A 310 -20.31 14.82 -2.04
C SER A 310 -20.67 15.71 -3.24
N ILE A 311 -19.96 15.51 -4.36
CA ILE A 311 -20.20 16.23 -5.62
C ILE A 311 -20.96 15.29 -6.57
N LYS A 312 -22.10 15.75 -7.10
CA LYS A 312 -22.87 14.99 -8.09
C LYS A 312 -22.22 15.07 -9.47
N LEU A 313 -21.98 13.88 -10.05
CA LEU A 313 -21.27 13.71 -11.32
C LEU A 313 -22.21 13.49 -12.51
N HIS A 314 -23.53 13.58 -12.28
CA HIS A 314 -24.57 13.63 -13.31
C HIS A 314 -24.50 12.51 -14.35
N HIS A 315 -24.11 11.30 -13.93
CA HIS A 315 -24.01 10.12 -14.79
C HIS A 315 -23.04 10.32 -15.98
N ARG A 316 -22.02 11.16 -15.80
CA ARG A 316 -20.96 11.36 -16.81
C ARG A 316 -20.17 10.05 -16.99
N VAL A 317 -19.86 9.74 -18.24
CA VAL A 317 -19.13 8.52 -18.63
C VAL A 317 -17.65 8.83 -18.83
N GLY A 318 -16.78 7.97 -18.31
CA GLY A 318 -15.33 8.05 -18.51
C GLY A 318 -14.60 6.81 -18.00
N ARG A 319 -13.31 6.70 -18.33
CA ARG A 319 -12.36 5.76 -17.69
C ARG A 319 -11.32 6.51 -16.85
N PHE A 320 -11.08 7.78 -17.15
CA PHE A 320 -10.20 8.66 -16.40
C PHE A 320 -11.01 9.82 -15.84
N VAL A 321 -10.75 10.18 -14.59
CA VAL A 321 -11.38 11.30 -13.90
C VAL A 321 -10.30 12.21 -13.32
N LYS A 322 -10.28 13.46 -13.76
CA LYS A 322 -9.39 14.50 -13.23
C LYS A 322 -10.17 15.37 -12.25
N LEU A 323 -9.72 15.42 -11.02
CA LEU A 323 -10.13 16.42 -10.03
C LEU A 323 -9.15 17.59 -10.07
N GLN A 324 -9.66 18.83 -10.12
CA GLN A 324 -8.89 20.05 -9.88
C GLN A 324 -9.49 20.76 -8.67
N LEU A 325 -8.73 20.84 -7.57
CA LEU A 325 -9.19 21.42 -6.30
C LEU A 325 -8.53 22.78 -6.06
N HIS A 326 -9.31 23.85 -6.04
CA HIS A 326 -8.85 25.21 -5.79
C HIS A 326 -8.79 25.51 -4.28
N PHE A 327 -7.79 26.27 -3.87
CA PHE A 327 -7.55 26.60 -2.47
C PHE A 327 -8.53 27.66 -1.94
N ALA A 328 -9.20 27.39 -0.81
CA ALA A 328 -9.87 28.41 0.01
C ALA A 328 -8.94 28.99 1.09
N ALA A 329 -7.99 28.18 1.57
CA ALA A 329 -7.02 28.53 2.59
C ALA A 329 -5.59 28.16 2.15
N ARG A 330 -4.63 28.34 3.05
CA ARG A 330 -3.21 28.05 2.78
C ARG A 330 -2.92 26.56 2.58
N TRP A 331 -3.77 25.69 3.11
CA TRP A 331 -3.67 24.24 3.03
C TRP A 331 -5.00 23.59 2.65
N ILE A 332 -4.93 22.57 1.80
CA ILE A 332 -5.96 21.53 1.63
C ILE A 332 -5.37 20.25 2.22
N LEU A 333 -6.11 19.58 3.10
CA LEU A 333 -5.80 18.24 3.59
C LEU A 333 -6.95 17.30 3.26
N LEU A 334 -6.64 16.15 2.65
CA LEU A 334 -7.57 15.08 2.29
C LEU A 334 -7.14 13.78 2.95
N SER A 335 -8.09 12.89 3.30
CA SER A 335 -7.75 11.53 3.74
C SER A 335 -8.28 10.45 2.81
N GLU A 336 -9.51 10.59 2.30
CA GLU A 336 -10.14 9.56 1.46
C GLU A 336 -10.95 10.20 0.32
N ILE A 337 -10.94 9.55 -0.86
CA ILE A 337 -11.68 9.95 -2.06
C ILE A 337 -12.38 8.71 -2.65
N THR A 338 -13.70 8.69 -2.60
CA THR A 338 -14.52 7.57 -3.10
C THR A 338 -15.38 7.97 -4.30
N PHE A 339 -15.62 7.03 -5.22
CA PHE A 339 -16.43 7.25 -6.42
C PHE A 339 -17.60 6.27 -6.46
N ASP A 340 -18.82 6.80 -6.44
CA ASP A 340 -20.04 6.05 -6.75
C ASP A 340 -20.17 5.96 -8.27
N SER A 341 -19.96 4.76 -8.83
CA SER A 341 -19.92 4.51 -10.27
C SER A 341 -20.34 3.09 -10.64
N THR A 342 -20.83 2.92 -11.88
CA THR A 342 -21.15 1.60 -12.43
C THR A 342 -20.41 1.35 -13.76
N PRO A 343 -19.91 0.12 -14.05
CA PRO A 343 -19.28 -0.17 -15.33
C PRO A 343 -20.26 -0.08 -16.51
N VAL A 344 -19.87 0.63 -17.56
CA VAL A 344 -20.66 0.73 -18.80
C VAL A 344 -20.42 -0.51 -19.66
N ASN A 345 -21.50 -1.19 -20.04
CA ASN A 345 -21.46 -2.36 -20.92
C ASN A 345 -21.64 -1.95 -22.39
N GLY A 346 -20.53 -1.66 -23.08
CA GLY A 346 -20.54 -1.35 -24.52
C GLY A 346 -19.21 -0.82 -25.03
N ASN A 347 -19.04 -0.76 -26.35
CA ASN A 347 -17.89 -0.11 -26.98
C ASN A 347 -18.09 1.41 -26.96
N VAL A 348 -17.45 2.09 -26.02
CA VAL A 348 -17.31 3.55 -26.02
C VAL A 348 -16.03 3.90 -26.78
N THR A 349 -16.14 4.69 -27.85
CA THR A 349 -15.00 5.12 -28.65
C THR A 349 -14.08 6.07 -27.86
N GLU A 350 -12.77 5.98 -28.10
CA GLU A 350 -11.81 6.95 -27.59
C GLU A 350 -11.94 8.30 -28.32
N GLU A 351 -11.43 9.36 -27.69
CA GLU A 351 -11.49 10.72 -28.22
C GLU A 351 -10.56 10.88 -29.44
N GLU A 352 -11.12 11.10 -30.63
CA GLU A 352 -10.33 11.26 -31.86
C GLU A 352 -9.32 12.43 -31.80
N GLU A 353 -8.15 12.21 -32.41
CA GLU A 353 -7.15 13.24 -32.66
C GLU A 353 -7.58 14.12 -33.84
N GLU A 354 -8.39 15.14 -33.56
CA GLU A 354 -8.61 16.25 -34.50
C GLU A 354 -7.26 16.94 -34.80
N ALA A 355 -6.92 17.01 -36.10
CA ALA A 355 -5.80 17.80 -36.59
C ALA A 355 -6.13 19.30 -36.51
N GLU A 356 -5.17 20.14 -36.13
CA GLU A 356 -5.38 21.55 -35.74
C GLU A 356 -5.83 22.51 -36.88
N ASP A 357 -6.04 22.03 -38.11
CA ASP A 357 -6.32 22.85 -39.30
C ASP A 357 -7.83 23.09 -39.59
N ALA A 358 -8.75 22.67 -38.71
CA ALA A 358 -10.21 22.77 -38.94
C ALA A 358 -10.90 23.99 -38.28
N ALA A 359 -10.14 24.93 -37.71
CA ALA A 359 -10.70 26.07 -36.97
C ALA A 359 -10.61 27.41 -37.74
N LEU A 360 -11.43 27.60 -38.79
CA LEU A 360 -11.99 28.91 -39.20
C LEU A 360 -12.90 28.83 -40.45
N GLN A 361 -14.16 28.44 -40.27
CA GLN A 361 -15.25 28.99 -41.09
C GLN A 361 -16.48 29.21 -40.21
N LYS A 362 -16.65 30.47 -39.76
CA LYS A 362 -17.89 30.95 -39.14
C LYS A 362 -19.00 30.93 -40.18
N ASP A 363 -20.17 30.44 -39.78
CA ASP A 363 -21.39 30.52 -40.59
C ASP A 363 -21.63 31.95 -41.11
N GLN A 364 -21.75 32.09 -42.43
CA GLN A 364 -22.38 33.24 -43.05
C GLN A 364 -23.68 32.80 -43.72
N ILE A 365 -24.73 33.56 -43.41
CA ILE A 365 -26.11 33.32 -43.85
C ILE A 365 -26.19 33.44 -45.37
N ALA A 366 -26.71 32.41 -46.04
CA ALA A 366 -26.87 32.40 -47.49
C ALA A 366 -27.94 33.40 -47.97
N THR A 367 -27.62 34.15 -49.02
CA THR A 367 -28.58 34.89 -49.84
C THR A 367 -28.17 34.74 -51.32
N PRO A 368 -29.07 34.41 -52.26
CA PRO A 368 -28.68 33.97 -53.61
C PRO A 368 -28.50 35.12 -54.62
N GLY A 369 -27.55 34.99 -55.56
CA GLY A 369 -27.35 35.99 -56.62
C GLY A 369 -26.29 35.68 -57.69
N ILE A 370 -26.70 34.97 -58.75
CA ILE A 370 -26.39 35.17 -60.19
C ILE A 370 -24.96 35.56 -60.66
N ASP A 371 -24.37 34.66 -61.46
CA ASP A 371 -23.49 34.83 -62.64
C ASP A 371 -22.72 36.15 -62.91
N ASN A 372 -21.39 36.07 -63.08
CA ASN A 372 -20.75 36.01 -64.42
C ASN A 372 -19.20 36.05 -64.44
N ASN A 373 -18.62 34.97 -64.97
CA ASN A 373 -17.51 34.92 -65.94
C ASN A 373 -16.49 36.09 -66.08
N LYS A 374 -15.21 35.84 -65.77
CA LYS A 374 -14.05 36.33 -66.55
C LYS A 374 -12.72 35.66 -66.18
N ASN A 375 -11.99 35.19 -67.19
CA ASN A 375 -10.64 34.63 -67.06
C ASN A 375 -9.59 35.73 -66.86
N VAL A 376 -8.66 35.53 -65.91
CA VAL A 376 -7.35 36.21 -65.87
C VAL A 376 -6.28 35.18 -65.51
N VAL A 377 -5.27 35.05 -66.37
CA VAL A 377 -4.05 34.26 -66.10
C VAL A 377 -2.98 35.20 -65.57
N SER A 378 -2.40 34.91 -64.40
CA SER A 378 -1.02 35.34 -64.08
C SER A 378 -0.44 34.68 -62.83
N ALA A 379 0.85 34.33 -62.95
CA ALA A 379 1.88 34.25 -61.92
C ALA A 379 1.60 33.44 -60.63
N VAL A 380 2.15 32.24 -60.57
CA VAL A 380 2.57 31.63 -59.30
C VAL A 380 3.76 32.42 -58.75
N ASN A 381 3.55 33.17 -57.67
CA ASN A 381 4.61 33.63 -56.77
C ASN A 381 4.45 32.88 -55.44
N PRO A 382 5.49 32.23 -54.91
CA PRO A 382 5.42 31.56 -53.62
C PRO A 382 5.33 32.60 -52.49
N SER A 383 4.39 32.43 -51.57
CA SER A 383 4.22 33.32 -50.42
C SER A 383 5.43 33.21 -49.48
N SER A 384 6.27 34.24 -49.51
CA SER A 384 7.53 34.38 -48.77
C SER A 384 7.35 34.65 -47.28
N GLY A 385 6.60 33.78 -46.58
CA GLY A 385 6.33 33.88 -45.14
C GLY A 385 7.10 32.86 -44.32
N LEU A 386 6.98 31.56 -44.63
CA LEU A 386 7.45 30.49 -43.73
C LEU A 386 8.98 30.27 -43.76
N GLY A 387 9.58 30.38 -44.95
CA GLY A 387 10.99 30.02 -45.17
C GLY A 387 12.00 30.92 -44.45
N GLN A 388 11.69 32.20 -44.25
CA GLN A 388 12.56 33.11 -43.51
C GLN A 388 12.59 32.79 -42.01
N TYR A 389 11.43 32.51 -41.39
CA TYR A 389 11.37 32.14 -39.98
C TYR A 389 12.07 30.80 -39.71
N LEU A 390 11.88 29.79 -40.57
CA LEU A 390 12.62 28.52 -40.48
C LEU A 390 14.14 28.72 -40.62
N GLY A 391 14.58 29.56 -41.57
CA GLY A 391 16.00 29.89 -41.73
C GLY A 391 16.61 30.55 -40.49
N ILE A 392 15.89 31.48 -39.86
CA ILE A 392 16.32 32.15 -38.63
C ILE A 392 16.39 31.16 -37.46
N ILE A 393 15.37 30.31 -37.27
CA ILE A 393 15.32 29.32 -36.18
C ILE A 393 16.45 28.29 -36.33
N VAL A 394 16.67 27.76 -37.53
CA VAL A 394 17.78 26.82 -37.81
C VAL A 394 19.14 27.51 -37.61
N GLY A 395 19.26 28.78 -38.01
CA GLY A 395 20.45 29.60 -37.74
C GLY A 395 20.76 29.70 -36.25
N ILE A 396 19.80 30.12 -35.43
CA ILE A 396 19.95 30.25 -33.97
C ILE A 396 20.30 28.90 -33.32
N LEU A 397 19.61 27.81 -33.69
CA LEU A 397 19.90 26.47 -33.18
C LEU A 397 21.32 26.01 -33.54
N SER A 398 21.77 26.26 -34.78
CA SER A 398 23.13 25.89 -35.21
C SER A 398 24.22 26.62 -34.40
N VAL A 399 24.02 27.91 -34.10
CA VAL A 399 24.94 28.71 -33.27
C VAL A 399 24.98 28.20 -31.82
N LEU A 400 23.82 27.85 -31.24
CA LEU A 400 23.75 27.28 -29.89
C LEU A 400 24.46 25.91 -29.80
N VAL A 401 24.30 25.05 -30.81
CA VAL A 401 25.00 23.75 -30.86
C VAL A 401 26.51 23.95 -30.97
N VAL A 402 26.99 24.87 -31.81
CA VAL A 402 28.43 25.19 -31.92
C VAL A 402 29.00 25.74 -30.61
N LEU A 403 28.26 26.61 -29.91
CA LEU A 403 28.67 27.10 -28.58
C LEU A 403 28.75 25.99 -27.54
N MET A 404 27.77 25.09 -27.49
CA MET A 404 27.79 23.94 -26.58
C MET A 404 28.98 23.01 -26.85
N VAL A 405 29.27 22.72 -28.12
CA VAL A 405 30.45 21.91 -28.50
C VAL A 405 31.75 22.61 -28.12
N ALA A 406 31.86 23.94 -28.31
CA ALA A 406 33.03 24.71 -27.90
C ALA A 406 33.26 24.68 -26.38
N VAL A 407 32.20 24.78 -25.57
CA VAL A 407 32.28 24.66 -24.10
C VAL A 407 32.72 23.25 -23.68
N VAL A 408 32.16 22.20 -24.27
CA VAL A 408 32.56 20.81 -23.99
C VAL A 408 34.03 20.58 -24.36
N LEU A 409 34.48 21.05 -25.52
CA LEU A 409 35.88 20.97 -25.93
C LEU A 409 36.81 21.76 -25.00
N TYR A 410 36.40 22.95 -24.55
CA TYR A 410 37.15 23.74 -23.57
C TYR A 410 37.32 23.00 -22.23
N VAL A 411 36.24 22.39 -21.71
CA VAL A 411 36.30 21.59 -20.48
C VAL A 411 37.20 20.36 -20.65
N VAL A 412 37.12 19.67 -21.79
CA VAL A 412 37.99 18.51 -22.09
C VAL A 412 39.46 18.93 -22.21
N ILE A 413 39.75 20.08 -22.82
CA ILE A 413 41.12 20.63 -22.91
C ILE A 413 41.66 21.03 -21.53
N GLN A 414 40.84 21.69 -20.70
CA GLN A 414 41.17 22.01 -19.30
C GLN A 414 41.49 20.73 -18.50
N GLN A 415 40.63 19.71 -18.58
CA GLN A 415 40.86 18.43 -17.89
C GLN A 415 42.09 17.68 -18.40
N ARG A 416 42.37 17.73 -19.72
CA ARG A 416 43.61 17.17 -20.28
C ARG A 416 44.83 17.91 -19.75
N ARG A 417 44.84 19.25 -19.75
CA ARG A 417 45.94 20.05 -19.17
C ARG A 417 46.15 19.76 -17.68
N TYR A 418 45.08 19.63 -16.90
CA TYR A 418 45.17 19.29 -15.47
C TYR A 418 45.76 17.89 -15.22
N LYS A 419 45.60 16.95 -16.17
CA LYS A 419 46.18 15.60 -16.13
C LYS A 419 47.59 15.50 -16.74
N SER A 420 48.13 16.59 -17.29
CA SER A 420 49.45 16.59 -17.99
C SER A 420 50.62 17.14 -17.15
N SER A 421 50.38 17.65 -15.94
CA SER A 421 51.47 18.07 -15.04
C SER A 421 52.11 16.84 -14.37
N PRO A 422 53.44 16.63 -14.47
CA PRO A 422 54.13 15.59 -13.72
C PRO A 422 54.07 15.90 -12.22
N ARG A 423 53.71 14.93 -11.38
CA ARG A 423 53.83 15.06 -9.92
C ARG A 423 55.28 14.85 -9.50
N PRO A 424 55.94 15.81 -8.82
CA PRO A 424 57.16 15.53 -8.07
C PRO A 424 56.82 14.74 -6.80
N SER A 425 57.73 13.87 -6.41
CA SER A 425 57.69 13.06 -5.20
C SER A 425 58.22 13.81 -3.97
N GLN A 426 57.63 13.51 -2.81
CA GLN A 426 58.18 13.64 -1.44
C GLN A 426 58.52 15.05 -0.88
N VAL A 427 57.68 15.50 0.07
CA VAL A 427 57.99 15.94 1.47
C VAL A 427 59.38 16.61 1.69
N PRO A 428 59.50 17.84 2.27
CA PRO A 428 58.86 18.22 3.54
C PRO A 428 58.38 19.68 3.72
N ASP A 429 57.50 19.90 4.69
CA ASP A 429 57.33 21.23 5.30
C ASP A 429 58.30 21.42 6.49
N LYS A 430 59.18 22.41 6.34
CA LYS A 430 60.07 23.01 7.36
C LYS A 430 60.10 24.52 7.04
N ALA A 431 60.19 25.45 7.99
CA ALA A 431 60.10 25.44 9.45
C ALA A 431 60.18 26.89 9.97
N ALA A 432 60.06 27.06 11.31
CA ALA A 432 60.51 28.21 12.12
C ALA A 432 59.72 29.53 12.00
N LEU A 433 59.33 30.21 13.09
CA LEU A 433 59.94 30.31 14.42
C LEU A 433 58.86 30.19 15.54
N TYR A 434 59.10 29.84 16.81
CA TYR A 434 60.28 29.41 17.60
C TYR A 434 59.87 28.14 18.40
N ARG A 435 60.65 27.07 18.47
CA ARG A 435 61.82 26.77 19.34
C ARG A 435 61.52 26.56 20.85
N GLU A 436 61.24 25.28 21.20
CA GLU A 436 61.93 24.40 22.19
C GLU A 436 62.22 24.86 23.64
N PRO A 437 62.48 23.94 24.63
CA PRO A 437 62.95 22.55 24.45
C PRO A 437 62.30 21.39 25.26
N SER A 438 62.43 20.19 24.67
CA SER A 438 62.58 18.81 25.23
C SER A 438 62.40 18.52 26.74
N LEU A 439 61.86 17.37 27.19
CA LEU A 439 62.53 16.05 27.12
C LEU A 439 61.62 14.83 27.49
N GLY A 440 61.68 13.73 26.71
CA GLY A 440 61.84 12.34 27.21
C GLY A 440 60.70 11.50 27.85
N ARG A 441 60.47 10.31 27.24
CA ARG A 441 60.08 8.98 27.80
C ARG A 441 58.62 8.62 28.17
N LEU A 442 58.17 7.52 27.56
CA LEU A 442 57.15 6.54 28.01
C LEU A 442 57.72 5.61 29.13
N PRO A 443 56.96 4.65 29.76
CA PRO A 443 55.52 4.33 29.67
C PRO A 443 54.77 4.11 31.02
N GLY A 444 53.42 4.01 30.96
CA GLY A 444 52.69 2.90 31.61
C GLY A 444 51.78 3.15 32.83
N SER A 445 50.83 2.21 33.00
CA SER A 445 50.13 1.78 34.22
C SER A 445 48.93 2.57 34.80
N SER A 446 47.78 1.88 34.82
CA SER A 446 46.75 1.73 35.88
C SER A 446 46.34 2.86 36.84
N ASP A 447 45.01 2.96 36.96
CA ASP A 447 44.20 2.99 38.19
C ASP A 447 43.94 4.26 39.02
N TYR A 448 42.68 4.30 39.46
CA TYR A 448 42.10 4.94 40.66
C TYR A 448 41.98 6.48 40.76
N ALA A 449 40.76 6.89 41.16
CA ALA A 449 40.40 7.90 42.18
C ALA A 449 41.03 9.32 42.10
N ASP A 450 40.40 10.44 42.47
CA ASP A 450 39.11 10.86 43.06
C ASP A 450 39.28 12.40 43.27
N VAL A 451 38.33 13.08 43.91
CA VAL A 451 38.49 14.36 44.65
C VAL A 451 38.20 15.70 43.90
N ARG A 452 36.92 16.11 43.98
CA ARG A 452 36.37 17.39 44.56
C ARG A 452 36.83 18.76 43.99
N ASP A 453 35.91 19.57 43.44
CA ASP A 453 35.06 20.63 44.08
C ASP A 453 35.75 22.02 44.12
N PRO A 454 35.07 23.17 44.38
CA PRO A 454 33.64 23.46 44.60
C PRO A 454 33.12 24.45 43.48
N GLU A 455 32.12 25.35 43.58
CA GLU A 455 31.20 25.80 44.64
C GLU A 455 29.92 26.45 44.05
N TYR A 456 28.73 26.19 44.63
CA TYR A 456 27.73 27.17 45.15
C TYR A 456 26.34 26.53 45.30
N ALA A 457 25.71 26.70 46.49
CA ALA A 457 24.50 25.97 46.88
C ALA A 457 23.52 26.81 47.72
N VAL A 458 22.20 26.60 47.54
CA VAL A 458 21.09 27.02 48.43
C VAL A 458 19.83 26.18 48.10
N PRO A 459 18.90 25.89 49.03
CA PRO A 459 19.04 25.23 50.32
C PRO A 459 18.18 23.93 50.44
N LEU A 460 18.35 23.19 51.54
CA LEU A 460 17.59 21.98 51.89
C LEU A 460 16.12 22.25 52.28
N GLN A 461 15.22 21.34 51.88
CA GLN A 461 13.92 21.12 52.52
C GLN A 461 13.81 19.68 53.05
N GLN A 462 12.94 19.46 54.04
CA GLN A 462 13.06 18.38 55.04
C GLN A 462 12.79 16.97 54.52
N GLN A 463 13.42 15.97 55.18
CA GLN A 463 13.09 14.55 55.03
C GLN A 463 11.60 14.29 55.32
N GLN A 464 10.86 13.83 54.32
CA GLN A 464 9.60 13.14 54.55
C GLN A 464 9.82 11.63 54.59
N THR A 465 9.26 11.01 55.63
CA THR A 465 9.31 9.58 55.90
C THR A 465 8.73 8.79 54.73
N GLN A 466 9.39 7.69 54.33
CA GLN A 466 8.84 6.75 53.34
C GLN A 466 7.49 6.21 53.86
N ARG A 467 6.38 6.60 53.22
CA ARG A 467 5.08 5.94 53.38
C ARG A 467 5.00 4.79 52.39
N ALA A 468 4.65 3.61 52.89
CA ALA A 468 4.21 2.51 52.05
C ALA A 468 2.94 2.90 51.27
N PRO A 469 2.70 2.35 50.07
CA PRO A 469 1.50 2.61 49.30
C PRO A 469 0.25 2.12 50.06
N PRO A 470 -0.89 2.84 49.99
CA PRO A 470 -2.14 2.39 50.58
C PRO A 470 -2.71 1.18 49.82
N PRO A 471 -3.50 0.31 50.47
CA PRO A 471 -4.12 -0.83 49.80
C PRO A 471 -5.15 -0.37 48.75
N LEU A 472 -5.15 -1.04 47.59
CA LEU A 472 -6.16 -0.85 46.53
C LEU A 472 -7.52 -1.41 46.98
N HIS A 473 -8.30 -0.58 47.67
CA HIS A 473 -9.73 -0.81 47.86
C HIS A 473 -10.51 0.50 47.79
N ASN A 474 -11.69 0.45 47.14
CA ASN A 474 -12.70 1.51 47.07
C ASN A 474 -12.42 2.74 46.17
N PHE A 475 -12.08 2.53 44.89
CA PHE A 475 -12.17 3.58 43.85
C PHE A 475 -13.07 3.27 42.64
N PHE A 476 -13.82 2.17 42.68
CA PHE A 476 -14.89 1.91 41.71
C PHE A 476 -16.26 2.00 42.41
N PRO A 477 -17.21 2.83 41.91
CA PRO A 477 -18.59 2.72 42.36
C PRO A 477 -19.12 1.33 41.99
N LYS A 478 -19.93 0.73 42.86
CA LYS A 478 -20.55 -0.57 42.57
C LYS A 478 -21.38 -0.47 41.29
N PRO A 479 -21.28 -1.43 40.35
CA PRO A 479 -22.16 -1.44 39.18
C PRO A 479 -23.63 -1.52 39.65
N PRO A 480 -24.56 -0.90 38.93
CA PRO A 480 -25.99 -0.98 39.26
C PRO A 480 -26.46 -2.45 39.20
N PRO A 481 -27.45 -2.83 40.02
CA PRO A 481 -27.98 -4.19 40.02
C PRO A 481 -28.54 -4.54 38.64
N VAL A 482 -28.15 -5.71 38.13
CA VAL A 482 -28.65 -6.25 36.86
C VAL A 482 -30.17 -6.50 37.00
N PRO A 483 -31.02 -5.97 36.11
CA PRO A 483 -32.45 -6.24 36.16
C PRO A 483 -32.72 -7.73 35.88
N PRO A 484 -33.75 -8.34 36.48
CA PRO A 484 -34.12 -9.71 36.17
C PRO A 484 -34.51 -9.83 34.69
N PRO A 485 -34.22 -10.96 34.02
CA PRO A 485 -34.56 -11.15 32.62
C PRO A 485 -36.08 -11.08 32.40
N PRO A 486 -36.55 -10.46 31.30
CA PRO A 486 -37.98 -10.37 31.02
C PRO A 486 -38.57 -11.77 30.77
N GLU A 487 -39.60 -12.11 31.53
CA GLU A 487 -40.13 -13.47 31.70
C GLU A 487 -40.82 -14.07 30.45
N ARG A 488 -40.84 -13.36 29.31
CA ARG A 488 -41.54 -13.78 28.07
C ARG A 488 -40.81 -13.37 26.79
N TYR A 489 -39.76 -14.13 26.44
CA TYR A 489 -39.21 -14.14 25.07
C TYR A 489 -38.99 -15.55 24.49
N TYR A 490 -39.79 -16.53 24.95
CA TYR A 490 -40.05 -17.78 24.22
C TYR A 490 -41.53 -18.12 24.28
N ALA A 491 -42.36 -17.35 23.57
CA ALA A 491 -43.64 -17.86 23.09
C ALA A 491 -43.33 -18.84 21.96
N ALA A 492 -43.02 -20.09 22.31
CA ALA A 492 -42.84 -21.16 21.34
C ALA A 492 -44.18 -21.37 20.62
N THR A 493 -44.22 -21.07 19.32
CA THR A 493 -45.36 -21.38 18.46
C THR A 493 -45.59 -22.88 18.43
N GLU A 494 -46.84 -23.31 18.65
CA GLU A 494 -47.27 -24.71 18.63
C GLU A 494 -47.23 -25.31 17.22
N ILE A 495 -46.03 -25.67 16.73
CA ILE A 495 -45.88 -26.50 15.53
C ILE A 495 -44.77 -27.54 15.78
N CYS A 496 -45.10 -28.59 16.54
CA CYS A 496 -44.58 -29.97 16.43
C CYS A 496 -45.10 -30.84 17.59
N ASN A 497 -46.41 -31.09 17.64
CA ASN A 497 -46.98 -32.13 18.51
C ASN A 497 -47.55 -33.29 17.67
N THR A 498 -46.66 -33.98 16.96
CA THR A 498 -46.91 -35.30 16.38
C THR A 498 -45.71 -36.18 16.69
N GLY A 499 -45.93 -37.28 17.41
CA GLY A 499 -44.86 -38.07 18.00
C GLY A 499 -43.96 -38.74 16.95
N PHE A 500 -42.65 -38.66 17.18
CA PHE A 500 -41.65 -39.49 16.49
C PHE A 500 -40.88 -40.30 17.54
N ILE A 501 -40.96 -41.62 17.44
CA ILE A 501 -40.24 -42.54 18.32
C ILE A 501 -38.90 -42.85 17.65
N PRO A 502 -37.74 -42.57 18.29
CA PRO A 502 -36.45 -42.94 17.71
C PRO A 502 -36.25 -44.46 17.73
N PRO A 503 -35.61 -45.06 16.70
CA PRO A 503 -35.28 -46.47 16.71
C PRO A 503 -34.23 -46.81 17.79
N PRO A 504 -34.20 -48.06 18.31
CA PRO A 504 -33.23 -48.47 19.31
C PRO A 504 -31.79 -48.49 18.75
N PRO A 505 -30.76 -48.34 19.61
CA PRO A 505 -29.36 -48.37 19.19
C PRO A 505 -28.95 -49.74 18.63
N PRO A 506 -27.99 -49.80 17.69
CA PRO A 506 -27.46 -51.05 17.18
C PRO A 506 -26.74 -51.86 18.27
N ILE A 507 -26.91 -53.18 18.23
CA ILE A 507 -26.32 -54.10 19.20
C ILE A 507 -24.79 -54.11 19.04
N SER A 508 -24.08 -53.83 20.15
CA SER A 508 -22.63 -53.90 20.23
C SER A 508 -22.11 -55.32 19.95
N THR A 509 -21.44 -55.53 18.82
CA THR A 509 -20.71 -56.78 18.57
C THR A 509 -19.48 -56.88 19.48
N PRO A 510 -19.25 -57.99 20.19
CA PRO A 510 -18.06 -58.17 21.02
C PRO A 510 -16.79 -58.30 20.14
N PRO A 511 -15.59 -58.00 20.68
CA PRO A 511 -14.34 -58.09 19.93
C PRO A 511 -13.99 -59.55 19.55
N PRO A 512 -13.37 -59.79 18.39
CA PRO A 512 -13.00 -61.13 17.96
C PRO A 512 -11.92 -61.73 18.85
N VAL A 513 -12.17 -62.96 19.31
CA VAL A 513 -11.23 -63.75 20.11
C VAL A 513 -9.95 -64.01 19.33
N ARG A 514 -8.78 -63.75 19.94
CA ARG A 514 -7.47 -64.15 19.39
C ARG A 514 -7.39 -65.67 19.29
N LEU A 515 -7.54 -66.21 18.08
CA LEU A 515 -7.09 -67.57 17.76
C LEU A 515 -5.56 -67.61 17.85
N GLY A 516 -5.05 -68.36 18.83
CA GLY A 516 -3.62 -68.52 19.07
C GLY A 516 -2.93 -69.21 17.88
N ARG A 517 -1.94 -68.55 17.27
CA ARG A 517 -0.99 -69.22 16.38
C ARG A 517 -0.07 -70.12 17.21
N GLN A 518 -0.01 -71.40 16.85
CA GLN A 518 0.96 -72.34 17.40
C GLN A 518 2.40 -71.89 17.11
N PRO A 519 3.36 -72.19 18.00
CA PRO A 519 4.76 -71.86 17.77
C PRO A 519 5.35 -72.74 16.66
N ARG A 520 5.83 -72.13 15.57
CA ARG A 520 6.75 -72.80 14.64
C ARG A 520 8.12 -72.90 15.31
N TYR A 521 8.51 -74.13 15.64
CA TYR A 521 9.92 -74.46 15.87
C TYR A 521 10.73 -74.14 14.61
N VAL A 522 11.75 -73.29 14.73
CA VAL A 522 12.80 -73.15 13.73
C VAL A 522 13.92 -74.11 14.13
N ALA A 523 14.01 -75.24 13.44
CA ALA A 523 15.13 -76.17 13.60
C ALA A 523 16.37 -75.63 12.88
N THR A 524 17.51 -75.63 13.58
CA THR A 524 18.82 -75.29 13.04
C THR A 524 19.51 -76.52 12.41
N ALA A 525 20.39 -76.24 11.44
CA ALA A 525 21.35 -77.17 10.81
C ALA A 525 20.74 -78.24 9.87
N ARG A 526 21.28 -78.53 8.68
CA ARG A 526 22.67 -78.49 8.22
C ARG A 526 22.76 -78.23 6.72
N THR A 527 23.78 -77.49 6.30
CA THR A 527 24.37 -77.62 4.95
C THR A 527 25.81 -78.05 5.15
N TYR A 528 26.11 -79.32 4.85
CA TYR A 528 27.47 -79.84 4.80
C TYR A 528 27.76 -80.15 3.33
N VAL A 529 28.86 -79.63 2.80
CA VAL A 529 29.42 -80.02 1.51
C VAL A 529 30.63 -80.88 1.81
N GLY A 530 30.65 -82.11 1.29
CA GLY A 530 31.79 -83.03 1.40
C GLY A 530 32.99 -82.58 0.55
N PRO A 531 34.06 -83.39 0.45
CA PRO A 531 34.01 -84.86 0.40
C PRO A 531 33.87 -85.57 1.74
#